data_AF-A4K437-F1
#
_entry.id   AF-A4K437-F1
#
_cell.length_a   1.000
_cell.length_b   1.000
_cell.length_c   1.000
_cell.angle_alpha   90.00
_cell.angle_beta   90.00
_cell.angle_gamma   90.00
#
_symmetry.space_group_name_H-M   'P 1'
#
loop_
_entity.id
_entity.type
_entity.pdbx_description
1 polymer ?
#
loop_
_entity_poly.entity_id
_entity_poly.type
_entity_poly.pdbx_seq_one_letter_code
_entity_poly.pdbx_strand_id
1 'polypeptide(L)' 'MPKITLKGVTVDFPFQPYKCQEEYMSKVLECLQEKVNGILESPTGTGKT' A
#
# COMPACT_ATOMS: atom_id res chain seq x y z
N MET A 1 -11.78 8.84 -7.15
CA MET A 1 -10.86 7.92 -6.47
C MET A 1 -9.94 8.77 -5.60
N PRO A 2 -9.86 8.51 -4.28
CA PRO A 2 -8.95 9.24 -3.39
C PRO A 2 -7.49 8.98 -3.74
N LYS A 3 -6.72 10.06 -3.83
CA LYS A 3 -5.29 10.03 -4.12
C LYS A 3 -4.51 10.25 -2.83
N ILE A 4 -3.68 9.29 -2.46
CA ILE A 4 -2.84 9.36 -1.26
C ILE A 4 -1.37 9.27 -1.69
N THR A 5 -0.55 10.17 -1.16
CA THR A 5 0.90 10.11 -1.39
C THR A 5 1.54 9.26 -0.30
N LEU A 6 2.15 8.14 -0.70
CA LEU A 6 2.87 7.20 0.17
C LEU A 6 4.30 7.06 -0.36
N LYS A 7 5.31 7.22 0.50
CA LYS A 7 6.75 7.08 0.12
C LYS A 7 7.13 7.88 -1.16
N GLY A 8 6.53 9.07 -1.34
CA GLY A 8 6.76 9.92 -2.52
C GLY A 8 6.04 9.47 -3.81
N VAL A 9 5.24 8.41 -3.77
CA VAL A 9 4.44 7.90 -4.88
C VAL A 9 2.96 8.22 -4.63
N THR A 10 2.28 8.80 -5.61
CA THR A 10 0.82 9.00 -5.56
C THR A 10 0.11 7.71 -5.95
N VAL A 11 -0.66 7.15 -5.02
CA VAL A 11 -1.48 5.96 -5.23
C VAL A 11 -2.94 6.37 -5.36
N ASP A 12 -3.60 5.89 -6.41
CA ASP A 12 -5.03 6.12 -6.64
C ASP A 12 -5.81 4.93 -6.10
N PHE A 13 -6.61 5.14 -5.05
CA PHE A 13 -7.42 4.09 -4.45
C PHE A 13 -8.85 4.14 -4.98
N PRO A 14 -9.49 3.00 -5.30
CA PRO A 14 -10.85 2.98 -5.83
C PRO A 14 -11.88 3.56 -4.84
N PHE A 15 -11.62 3.44 -3.54
CA PHE A 15 -12.43 3.95 -2.42
C PHE A 15 -11.51 4.53 -1.33
N GLN A 16 -12.07 5.19 -0.31
CA GLN A 16 -11.28 5.65 0.83
C GLN A 16 -10.59 4.45 1.50
N PRO A 17 -9.25 4.39 1.52
CA PRO A 17 -8.57 3.23 2.07
C PRO A 17 -8.68 3.20 3.59
N TYR A 18 -8.65 1.99 4.14
CA TYR A 18 -8.38 1.76 5.54
C TYR A 18 -6.91 2.03 5.84
N LYS A 19 -6.62 2.42 7.08
CA LYS A 19 -5.25 2.68 7.54
C LYS A 19 -4.30 1.49 7.27
N CYS A 20 -4.76 0.26 7.46
CA CYS A 20 -3.96 -0.93 7.19
C CYS A 20 -3.61 -1.12 5.70
N GLN A 21 -4.44 -0.63 4.78
CA GLN A 21 -4.13 -0.67 3.33
C GLN A 21 -3.04 0.35 2.99
N GLU A 22 -3.06 1.54 3.60
CA GLU A 22 -2.00 2.54 3.45
C GLU A 22 -0.66 2.01 4.00
N GLU A 23 -0.68 1.39 5.18
CA GLU A 23 0.51 0.78 5.80
C GLU A 23 1.08 -0.34 4.93
N TYR A 24 0.22 -1.22 4.41
CA TYR A 24 0.62 -2.28 3.49
C TYR A 24 1.27 -1.72 2.22
N MET A 25 0.62 -0.75 1.56
CA MET A 25 1.16 -0.13 0.34
C MET A 25 2.45 0.63 0.61
N SER A 26 2.59 1.28 1.77
CA SER A 26 3.85 1.92 2.20
C SER A 26 5.00 0.91 2.27
N LYS A 27 4.74 -0.32 2.77
CA LYS A 27 5.73 -1.40 2.81
C LYS A 27 6.03 -2.02 1.45
N VAL A 28 5.04 -2.13 0.57
CA VAL A 28 5.27 -2.52 -0.83
C VAL A 28 6.22 -1.53 -1.50
N LEU A 29 5.95 -0.23 -1.39
CA LEU A 29 6.76 0.82 -2.00
C LEU A 29 8.18 0.86 -1.42
N GLU A 30 8.34 0.64 -0.12
CA GLU A 30 9.64 0.52 0.55
C GLU A 30 10.48 -0.60 -0.07
N CYS A 31 9.92 -1.81 -0.19
CA CYS A 31 10.63 -2.96 -0.78
C CYS A 31 11.07 -2.70 -2.22
N LEU A 32 10.21 -2.05 -3.03
CA LEU A 32 10.49 -1.71 -4.41
C LEU A 32 11.61 -0.65 -4.53
N GLN A 33 11.57 0.40 -3.70
CA GLN A 33 12.56 1.48 -3.72
C GLN A 33 13.94 0.99 -3.24
N GLU A 34 13.96 0.14 -2.21
CA GLU A 34 15.19 -0.43 -1.65
C GLU A 34 15.72 -1.63 -2.46
N LYS A 35 14.94 -2.13 -3.42
CA LYS A 35 15.27 -3.30 -4.26
C LYS A 35 15.52 -4.57 -3.45
N VAL A 36 14.67 -4.79 -2.44
CA VAL A 36 14.72 -5.97 -1.56
C VAL A 36 13.44 -6.79 -1.67
N ASN A 37 13.54 -8.08 -1.32
CA ASN A 37 12.38 -8.95 -1.24
C ASN A 37 11.65 -8.71 0.10
N GLY A 38 10.32 -8.57 0.05
CA GLY A 38 9.48 -8.42 1.23
C GLY A 38 8.42 -9.51 1.33
N ILE A 39 8.24 -10.07 2.52
CA ILE A 39 7.09 -10.91 2.86
C ILE A 39 6.11 -10.03 3.63
N LEU A 40 5.00 -9.67 2.99
CA LEU A 40 4.03 -8.72 3.51
C LEU A 40 2.68 -9.40 3.71
N GLU A 41 2.17 -9.37 4.94
CA GLU A 41 0.83 -9.85 5.26
C GLU A 41 -0.17 -8.70 5.28
N SER A 42 -1.33 -8.93 4.69
CA SER A 42 -2.48 -8.02 4.78
C SER A 42 -3.65 -8.78 5.40
N PRO A 43 -4.35 -8.19 6.39
CA PRO A 43 -5.50 -8.84 7.04
C PRO A 43 -6.61 -9.15 6.02
N THR A 44 -7.47 -10.12 6.30
CA THR A 44 -8.62 -10.44 5.42
C THR A 44 -9.62 -9.29 5.37
N GLY A 45 -10.40 -9.20 4.29
CA GLY A 45 -11.42 -8.15 4.13
C GLY A 45 -10.91 -6.78 3.64
N THR A 46 -9.63 -6.65 3.30
CA THR A 46 -9.00 -5.40 2.81
C THR A 46 -8.85 -5.33 1.28
N GLY A 47 -9.58 -6.15 0.51
CA GLY A 47 -9.53 -6.10 -0.96
C GLY A 47 -8.13 -6.38 -1.53
N LYS A 48 -7.50 -7.51 -1.13
CA LYS A 48 -6.16 -7.94 -1.60
C LYS A 48 -6.06 -8.21 -3.12
N THR A 49 -7.14 -8.04 -3.87
CA THR A 49 -7.32 -8.23 -5.31
C THR A 49 -8.22 -7.12 -5.81
#